data_AF-A0A3D1BX74-F1
#
_entry.id   AF-A0A3D1BX74-F1
#
_cell.length_a   1.000
_cell.length_b   1.000
_cell.length_c   1.000
_cell.angle_alpha   90.00
_cell.angle_beta   90.00
_cell.angle_gamma   90.00
#
_symmetry.space_group_name_H-M   'P 1'
#
loop_
_entity.id
_entity.type
_entity.pdbx_description
1 polymer ?
#
loop_
_entity_poly.entity_id
_entity_poly.type
_entity_poly.pdbx_seq_one_letter_code
_entity_poly.pdbx_strand_id
1 'polypeptide(L)'
;WISFTDYQKLAWGDMWILIPLGLSATIAQIAMTRAYRLGNTLVIGALSYLTIVFSGVISLLYFNETMRIEDILGATLIIVSGAIASNISLKSRVN
;
A
#
# COMPACT_ATOMS: atom_id res chain seq x y z
N TRP A 1 -18.96 25.41 -6.58
CA TRP A 1 -17.95 25.39 -7.67
C TRP A 1 -17.18 24.07 -7.59
N ILE A 2 -17.80 22.98 -8.03
CA ILE A 2 -17.07 21.77 -8.42
C ILE A 2 -17.58 21.48 -9.83
N SER A 3 -16.86 21.91 -10.85
CA SER A 3 -17.15 21.48 -12.22
C SER A 3 -16.82 19.99 -12.28
N PHE A 4 -17.86 19.15 -12.34
CA PHE A 4 -17.78 17.73 -12.64
C PHE A 4 -17.41 17.53 -14.12
N THR A 5 -16.23 17.97 -14.53
CA THR A 5 -15.90 18.02 -15.96
C THR A 5 -14.46 17.60 -16.25
N ASP A 6 -14.04 16.51 -15.60
CA ASP A 6 -13.05 15.59 -16.16
C ASP A 6 -13.56 14.18 -15.94
N TYR A 7 -14.63 13.83 -16.65
CA TYR A 7 -14.92 12.42 -16.88
C TYR A 7 -13.75 11.86 -17.69
N GLN A 8 -12.85 11.14 -17.02
CA GLN A 8 -11.94 10.22 -17.68
C GLN A 8 -12.85 9.29 -18.51
N LYS A 9 -12.98 9.58 -19.81
CA LYS A 9 -13.78 8.75 -20.73
C LYS A 9 -13.13 7.39 -20.70
N LEU A 10 -13.71 6.47 -19.93
CA LEU A 10 -13.32 5.08 -19.90
C LEU A 10 -13.46 4.57 -21.33
N ALA A 11 -12.37 4.60 -22.09
CA ALA A 11 -12.39 4.14 -23.46
C ALA A 11 -12.58 2.64 -23.38
N TRP A 12 -13.47 2.09 -24.21
CA TRP A 12 -13.69 0.64 -24.27
C TRP A 12 -12.39 -0.16 -24.53
N GLY A 13 -11.31 0.51 -25.01
CA GLY A 13 -9.98 -0.06 -25.15
C GLY A 13 -9.23 -0.32 -23.82
N ASP A 14 -9.50 0.45 -22.76
CA ASP A 14 -8.79 0.31 -21.46
C ASP A 14 -9.33 -0.85 -20.62
N MET A 15 -10.47 -1.42 -21.03
CA MET A 15 -11.14 -2.52 -20.35
C MET A 15 -10.24 -3.75 -20.21
N TRP A 16 -9.31 -3.95 -21.16
CA TRP A 16 -8.34 -5.04 -21.12
C TRP A 16 -7.33 -4.90 -19.97
N ILE A 17 -6.99 -3.66 -19.57
CA ILE A 17 -6.09 -3.38 -18.44
C ILE A 17 -6.82 -3.47 -17.10
N LEU A 18 -8.12 -3.16 -17.08
CA LEU A 18 -8.93 -3.20 -15.86
C LEU A 18 -9.17 -4.63 -15.35
N ILE A 19 -9.22 -5.63 -16.24
CA ILE A 19 -9.40 -7.03 -15.84
C ILE A 19 -8.24 -7.53 -14.94
N PRO A 20 -6.97 -7.51 -15.36
CA PRO A 20 -5.86 -7.95 -14.51
C PRO A 20 -5.71 -7.06 -13.26
N LEU A 21 -5.97 -5.75 -13.37
CA LEU A 21 -5.94 -4.84 -12.24
C LEU A 21 -6.99 -5.21 -11.18
N GLY A 22 -8.23 -5.45 -11.61
CA GLY A 22 -9.33 -5.88 -10.74
C GLY A 22 -9.09 -7.26 -10.11
N LEU A 23 -8.54 -8.21 -10.87
CA LEU A 23 -8.15 -9.51 -10.33
C LEU A 23 -7.08 -9.38 -9.25
N SER A 24 -6.03 -8.59 -9.48
CA SER A 24 -4.99 -8.33 -8.48
C SER A 24 -5.55 -7.66 -7.22
N ALA A 25 -6.45 -6.68 -7.37
CA ALA A 25 -7.11 -6.00 -6.27
C ALA A 25 -8.00 -6.97 -5.46
N THR A 26 -8.68 -7.89 -6.13
CA THR A 26 -9.53 -8.91 -5.46
C THR A 26 -8.68 -9.89 -4.66
N ILE A 27 -7.57 -10.37 -5.23
CA ILE A 27 -6.63 -11.24 -4.52
C ILE A 27 -6.04 -10.50 -3.30
N ALA A 28 -5.66 -9.24 -3.47
CA ALA A 28 -5.16 -8.40 -2.39
C ALA A 28 -6.20 -8.24 -1.26
N GLN A 29 -7.48 -8.02 -1.59
CA GLN A 29 -8.54 -7.98 -0.58
C GLN A 29 -8.70 -9.30 0.16
N ILE A 30 -8.70 -10.45 -0.54
CA ILE A 30 -8.82 -11.76 0.12
C ILE A 30 -7.62 -12.02 1.04
N ALA A 31 -6.40 -11.67 0.61
CA ALA A 31 -5.19 -11.76 1.42
C ALA A 31 -5.28 -10.88 2.67
N MET A 32 -5.74 -9.64 2.53
CA MET A 32 -5.96 -8.71 3.64
C MET A 32 -6.97 -9.28 4.65
N THR A 33 -8.09 -9.84 4.16
CA THR A 33 -9.11 -10.45 5.02
C THR A 33 -8.57 -11.66 5.77
N ARG A 34 -7.74 -12.49 5.13
CA ARG A 34 -7.04 -13.61 5.79
C ARG A 34 -6.00 -13.12 6.80
N ALA A 35 -5.27 -12.05 6.50
CA ALA A 35 -4.29 -11.45 7.39
C ALA A 35 -4.95 -10.96 8.69
N TYR A 36 -6.10 -10.27 8.61
CA TYR A 36 -6.89 -9.84 9.77
C TYR A 36 -7.37 -10.99 10.65
N ARG A 37 -7.55 -12.18 10.09
CA ARG A 37 -8.01 -13.35 10.84
C ARG A 37 -6.89 -14.13 11.53
N LEU A 38 -5.65 -14.06 11.03
CA LEU A 38 -4.51 -14.86 11.53
C LEU A 38 -3.43 -14.04 12.27
N GLY A 39 -3.41 -12.72 12.09
CA GLY A 39 -2.34 -11.83 12.52
C GLY A 39 -2.72 -10.85 13.62
N ASN A 40 -1.70 -10.25 14.23
CA ASN A 40 -1.85 -9.15 15.17
C ASN A 40 -2.26 -7.86 14.42
N THR A 41 -3.34 -7.22 14.88
CA THR A 41 -3.92 -6.01 14.29
C THR A 41 -2.90 -4.90 14.06
N LEU A 42 -1.89 -4.76 14.93
CA LEU A 42 -0.81 -3.77 14.77
C LEU A 42 0.06 -4.02 13.52
N VAL A 43 0.38 -5.28 13.22
CA VAL A 43 1.23 -5.63 12.06
C VAL A 43 0.50 -5.34 10.76
N ILE A 44 -0.79 -5.62 10.71
CA ILE A 44 -1.60 -5.45 9.50
C ILE A 44 -1.85 -3.97 9.24
N GLY A 45 -2.07 -3.18 10.29
CA GLY A 45 -2.11 -1.72 10.19
C GLY A 45 -0.81 -1.16 9.60
N ALA A 46 0.35 -1.58 10.13
CA ALA A 46 1.64 -1.16 9.61
C ALA A 46 1.88 -1.61 8.15
N LEU A 47 1.41 -2.80 7.77
CA LEU A 47 1.51 -3.30 6.39
C LEU A 47 0.70 -2.43 5.41
N SER A 48 -0.48 -1.96 5.82
CA SER A 48 -1.25 -1.01 5.01
C SER A 48 -0.51 0.30 4.79
N TYR A 49 0.15 0.84 5.83
CA TYR A 49 0.97 2.05 5.71
C TYR A 49 2.23 1.86 4.85
N LEU A 50 2.81 0.65 4.82
CA LEU A 50 3.94 0.33 3.92
C LEU A 50 3.57 0.50 2.44
N THR A 51 2.29 0.43 2.06
CA THR A 51 1.84 0.74 0.69
C THR A 51 2.28 2.15 0.25
N ILE A 52 2.28 3.12 1.17
CA ILE A 52 2.75 4.49 0.91
C ILE A 52 4.23 4.48 0.55
N VAL A 53 5.04 3.71 1.28
CA VAL A 53 6.48 3.55 1.03
C VAL A 53 6.73 2.88 -0.31
N PHE A 54 6.03 1.79 -0.61
CA PHE A 54 6.12 1.10 -1.91
C PHE A 54 5.70 2.01 -3.06
N SER A 55 4.61 2.75 -2.91
CA SER A 55 4.17 3.73 -3.90
C SER A 55 5.25 4.80 -4.13
N GLY A 56 5.85 5.33 -3.05
CA GLY A 56 6.95 6.28 -3.13
C GLY A 56 8.17 5.72 -3.87
N VAL A 57 8.56 4.48 -3.61
CA VAL A 57 9.66 3.80 -4.32
C VAL A 57 9.33 3.61 -5.80
N ILE A 58 8.12 3.14 -6.14
CA ILE A 58 7.68 2.97 -7.53
C ILE A 58 7.65 4.34 -8.23
N SER A 59 7.14 5.37 -7.56
CA SER A 59 7.08 6.73 -8.09
C SER A 59 8.48 7.27 -8.39
N LEU A 60 9.44 7.07 -7.47
CA LEU A 60 10.83 7.48 -7.67
C LEU A 60 11.49 6.72 -8.82
N LEU A 61 11.22 5.42 -8.96
CA LEU A 61 11.73 4.61 -10.07
C LEU A 61 11.14 5.02 -11.43
N TYR A 62 9.85 5.35 -11.47
CA TYR A 62 9.12 5.60 -12.73
C TYR A 62 9.24 7.05 -13.20
N PHE A 63 9.21 8.02 -12.28
CA PHE A 63 9.25 9.45 -12.60
C PHE A 63 10.66 10.05 -12.47
N ASN A 64 11.63 9.31 -11.90
CA ASN A 64 13.02 9.76 -11.68
C ASN A 64 13.13 11.09 -10.91
N GLU A 65 12.09 11.45 -10.16
CA GLU A 65 12.05 12.67 -9.36
C GLU A 65 12.86 12.50 -8.07
N THR A 66 13.55 13.56 -7.65
CA THR A 66 14.29 13.58 -6.39
C THR A 66 13.32 13.65 -5.22
N MET A 67 13.24 12.57 -4.43
CA MET A 67 12.52 12.57 -3.16
C MET A 67 13.07 13.65 -2.23
N ARG A 68 12.18 14.47 -1.67
CA ARG A 68 12.57 15.45 -0.65
C ARG A 68 12.96 14.71 0.64
N ILE A 69 13.76 15.36 1.47
CA ILE A 69 14.19 14.82 2.76
C ILE A 69 12.99 14.46 3.65
N GLU A 70 11.90 15.23 3.54
CA GLU A 70 10.63 14.98 4.25
C GLU A 70 9.98 13.64 3.85
N ASP A 71 10.05 13.26 2.57
CA ASP A 71 9.48 11.99 2.09
C ASP A 71 10.27 10.80 2.64
N ILE A 72 11.59 10.93 2.71
CA ILE A 72 12.51 9.91 3.25
C ILE A 72 12.29 9.75 4.76
N LEU A 73 12.11 10.85 5.49
CA LEU A 73 11.81 10.84 6.92
C LEU A 73 10.47 10.13 7.20
N GLY A 74 9.43 10.48 6.44
CA GLY A 74 8.12 9.82 6.55
C GLY A 74 8.20 8.33 6.26
N ALA A 75 8.88 7.94 5.17
CA ALA A 75 9.06 6.54 4.81
C ALA A 75 9.83 5.75 5.88
N THR A 76 10.91 6.33 6.42
CA THR A 76 11.71 5.69 7.48
C THR A 76 10.89 5.48 8.74
N LEU A 77 10.07 6.47 9.14
CA LEU A 77 9.20 6.36 10.32
C LEU A 77 8.16 5.23 10.16
N ILE A 78 7.56 5.11 8.98
CA ILE A 78 6.61 4.03 8.65
C ILE A 78 7.29 2.67 8.73
N ILE A 79 8.49 2.53 8.14
CA ILE A 79 9.27 1.29 8.15
C ILE A 79 9.63 0.88 9.59
N VAL A 80 10.16 1.81 10.39
CA VAL A 80 10.56 1.54 11.78
C VAL A 80 9.35 1.13 12.62
N SER A 81 8.22 1.83 12.48
CA SER A 81 6.96 1.48 13.15
C SER A 81 6.49 0.07 12.79
N GLY A 82 6.53 -0.29 11.50
CA GLY A 82 6.18 -1.63 11.04
C GLY A 82 7.13 -2.72 11.52
N ALA A 83 8.43 -2.44 11.57
CA ALA A 83 9.44 -3.35 12.12
C ALA A 83 9.21 -3.61 13.62
N ILE A 84 8.91 -2.58 14.41
CA ILE A 84 8.58 -2.72 15.83
C ILE A 84 7.30 -3.54 16.01
N ALA A 85 6.24 -3.22 15.27
CA ALA A 85 4.98 -3.96 15.31
C ALA A 85 5.16 -5.45 14.98
N SER A 86 5.95 -5.76 13.96
CA SER A 86 6.27 -7.14 13.55
C SER A 86 7.05 -7.90 14.64
N ASN A 87 8.08 -7.28 15.21
CA ASN A 87 8.87 -7.87 16.29
C ASN A 87 8.04 -8.16 17.55
N ILE A 88 7.14 -7.26 17.93
CA ILE A 88 6.22 -7.47 19.07
C ILE A 88 5.27 -8.64 18.78
N SER A 89 4.75 -8.76 17.56
CA SER A 89 3.86 -9.87 17.19
C SER A 89 4.57 -11.22 17.16
N LEU A 90 5.85 -11.29 16.77
CA LEU A 90 6.65 -12.51 16.81
C LEU A 90 6.97 -12.92 18.25
N LYS A 91 7.27 -11.95 19.12
CA LYS A 91 7.54 -12.21 20.54
C LYS A 91 6.32 -12.73 21.30
N SER A 92 5.11 -12.35 20.88
CA SER A 92 3.85 -12.84 21.46
C SER A 92 3.48 -14.29 21.08
N ARG A 93 4.11 -14.89 20.06
CA ARG A 93 3.87 -16.28 19.64
C ARG A 93 4.84 -17.28 20.28
N VAL A 94 5.88 -16.79 20.96
CA VAL A 94 7.00 -17.60 21.50
C VAL A 94 6.89 -17.80 23.02
N ASN A 95 5.96 -17.13 23.70
CA ASN A 95 5.71 -17.25 25.14
C ASN A 95 4.31 -17.81 25.37
#